data_AF-A0A964RXA1-F1
#
_entry.id   AF-A0A964RXA1-F1
#
_cell.length_a   1.000
_cell.length_b   1.000
_cell.length_c   1.000
_cell.angle_alpha   90.00
_cell.angle_beta   90.00
_cell.angle_gamma   90.00
#
_symmetry.space_group_name_H-M   'P 1'
#
loop_
_entity.id
_entity.type
_entity.pdbx_description
1 polymer ?
#
loop_
_entity_poly.entity_id
_entity_poly.type
_entity_poly.pdbx_seq_one_letter_code
_entity_poly.pdbx_strand_id
1 'polypeptide(L)'
;MKVLKTKISLLCLLLATSIGIFTACSDDDNFSDAVPDYSQAIIQSFKIGDKYADINHTTGTITMTLPAGTSLSSLTPEIRLPETASVTPNSGSAIDFSAGPVTFEVRSTNGAKRNYVATVAAFGDPKILSFSIGDNAGIIDYTAGTINVSIGSQDGDITNLTPAFVIAEGTTVDIASGVAQNFSNPFVYTVTSNDGYTAKQFTVHVTQTAAPLITSFSINGTSGIIDNATGDIVLVLPPGANLSSLAPDITLPAGQTVSPSSGSAQNFSSGPVTYTVTNSEGLTKVYHVTVQSVQQDKVAFIAHAATISSISEPDTKAAALWAETEYGADFKYITVDDLSPLALADVKVIFFYYDNTDSSDMPGGALTGSQVNILGDFVKAGGNMFIAGLANTYIDNMGRIPYNPTTIGTGAGTTNNEYWGLNNSVGKPTNVTGHPLFTNITPTNVRNTAGETFSWTFIPLLDDGYKEDHNAVWDLGGIPDLTLPHCSTPRGAEFEALTHCTILADWQFIPDMCVVVAAEWHPFGVWQGKIISVGAASYEWEINDGGNNQFDNNVKQLTRNAINYLLD
;
A
#
# COMPACT_ATOMS: atom_id res chain seq x y z
N MET A 1 16.88 -21.53 76.22
CA MET A 1 15.51 -21.73 76.76
C MET A 1 14.98 -23.03 76.14
N LYS A 2 14.61 -24.12 76.86
CA LYS A 2 13.75 -24.22 78.07
C LYS A 2 12.38 -23.60 77.72
N VAL A 3 11.24 -24.29 77.65
CA VAL A 3 10.69 -25.37 78.50
C VAL A 3 9.72 -26.21 77.64
N LEU A 4 9.75 -27.56 77.54
CA LEU A 4 9.58 -28.66 78.52
C LEU A 4 8.13 -29.19 78.59
N LYS A 5 8.00 -30.53 78.56
CA LYS A 5 7.13 -31.37 79.45
C LYS A 5 5.60 -31.40 79.14
N THR A 6 4.81 -32.44 79.44
CA THR A 6 4.94 -33.71 80.22
C THR A 6 3.97 -34.73 79.58
N LYS A 7 4.29 -35.98 79.17
CA LYS A 7 4.69 -37.21 79.90
C LYS A 7 3.53 -37.89 80.68
N ILE A 8 3.57 -39.24 80.70
CA ILE A 8 2.84 -40.22 81.57
C ILE A 8 1.44 -40.61 81.04
N SER A 9 1.07 -41.86 80.67
CA SER A 9 1.48 -43.26 80.96
C SER A 9 0.54 -44.00 81.94
N LEU A 10 0.00 -45.16 81.50
CA LEU A 10 -0.10 -46.45 82.22
C LEU A 10 -0.63 -47.51 81.20
N LEU A 11 0.05 -48.65 80.99
CA LEU A 11 -0.26 -50.01 81.53
C LEU A 11 -1.70 -50.50 81.19
N CYS A 12 -2.00 -51.74 80.76
CA CYS A 12 -1.23 -52.98 80.46
C CYS A 12 -2.14 -53.91 79.57
N LEU A 13 -1.94 -55.23 79.30
CA LEU A 13 -1.11 -56.30 79.86
C LEU A 13 -0.82 -57.42 78.78
N LEU A 14 0.45 -57.79 78.61
CA LEU A 14 1.04 -59.12 78.23
C LEU A 14 0.27 -60.24 77.48
N LEU A 15 0.90 -60.74 76.40
CA LEU A 15 1.32 -62.14 76.02
C LEU A 15 1.27 -62.26 74.46
N ALA A 16 2.14 -62.95 73.70
CA ALA A 16 3.49 -63.51 73.82
C ALA A 16 3.84 -64.17 72.44
N THR A 17 5.09 -64.59 72.25
CA THR A 17 5.55 -65.58 71.23
C THR A 17 5.38 -65.31 69.71
N SER A 18 6.38 -64.63 69.15
CA SER A 18 7.39 -65.19 68.20
C SER A 18 7.04 -65.81 66.83
N ILE A 19 7.73 -65.26 65.81
CA ILE A 19 8.25 -65.86 64.55
C ILE A 19 7.27 -65.98 63.37
N GLY A 20 7.64 -65.31 62.26
CA GLY A 20 7.05 -65.44 60.93
C GLY A 20 7.38 -64.24 60.05
N ILE A 21 8.40 -64.35 59.19
CA ILE A 21 8.73 -63.30 58.21
C ILE A 21 7.71 -63.34 57.08
N PHE A 22 7.06 -62.21 56.79
CA PHE A 22 6.63 -61.90 55.43
C PHE A 22 6.93 -60.43 55.12
N THR A 23 7.53 -60.22 53.95
CA THR A 23 7.81 -58.92 53.35
C THR A 23 6.51 -58.19 53.08
N ALA A 24 6.33 -57.02 53.69
CA ALA A 24 5.28 -56.10 53.27
C ALA A 24 5.67 -55.50 51.91
N CYS A 25 4.98 -55.90 50.85
CA CYS A 25 4.87 -55.03 49.68
C CYS A 25 4.09 -53.79 50.12
N SER A 26 4.64 -52.61 49.83
CA SER A 26 3.88 -51.37 49.88
C SER A 26 2.96 -51.31 48.67
N ASP A 27 1.65 -51.39 48.88
CA ASP A 27 0.66 -51.03 47.86
C ASP A 27 0.71 -49.51 47.66
N ASP A 28 1.63 -49.06 46.81
CA ASP A 28 1.92 -47.64 46.52
C ASP A 28 1.00 -47.10 45.40
N ASP A 29 -0.30 -47.39 45.53
CA ASP A 29 -1.34 -47.05 44.56
C ASP A 29 -2.30 -46.02 45.18
N ASN A 30 -1.86 -44.77 45.24
CA ASN A 30 -2.60 -43.69 45.88
C ASN A 30 -3.42 -42.89 44.85
N PHE A 31 -4.64 -43.36 44.56
CA PHE A 31 -5.54 -42.75 43.57
C PHE A 31 -6.08 -41.38 44.05
N SER A 32 -6.16 -40.42 43.14
CA SER A 32 -6.62 -39.05 43.42
C SER A 32 -8.14 -38.85 43.29
N ASP A 33 -8.87 -39.86 42.81
CA ASP A 33 -10.33 -39.82 42.60
C ASP A 33 -11.07 -40.99 43.28
N ALA A 34 -12.41 -40.97 43.22
CA ALA A 34 -13.25 -41.94 43.89
C ALA A 34 -13.33 -43.26 43.10
N VAL A 35 -12.53 -44.26 43.48
CA VAL A 35 -12.62 -45.63 42.92
C VAL A 35 -13.87 -46.34 43.47
N PRO A 36 -14.92 -46.62 42.67
CA PRO A 36 -16.11 -47.32 43.16
C PRO A 36 -15.81 -48.81 43.32
N ASP A 37 -15.95 -49.32 44.56
CA ASP A 37 -15.87 -50.70 45.09
C ASP A 37 -15.32 -51.84 44.18
N TYR A 38 -14.19 -51.61 43.50
CA TYR A 38 -13.47 -52.63 42.72
C TYR A 38 -11.98 -52.30 42.62
N SER A 39 -11.17 -52.69 43.61
CA SER A 39 -9.70 -52.64 43.52
C SER A 39 -9.12 -53.65 42.51
N GLN A 40 -9.94 -54.57 41.99
CA GLN A 40 -9.50 -55.76 41.25
C GLN A 40 -9.65 -55.64 39.72
N ALA A 41 -10.26 -54.58 39.19
CA ALA A 41 -10.54 -54.40 37.76
C ALA A 41 -10.28 -52.95 37.31
N ILE A 42 -9.06 -52.46 37.55
CA ILE A 42 -8.62 -51.09 37.25
C ILE A 42 -7.28 -51.06 36.51
N ILE A 43 -6.98 -49.94 35.87
CA ILE A 43 -5.65 -49.64 35.31
C ILE A 43 -4.89 -48.84 36.38
N GLN A 44 -3.84 -49.41 36.96
CA GLN A 44 -3.02 -48.73 37.98
C GLN A 44 -2.16 -47.62 37.35
N SER A 45 -1.65 -47.85 36.13
CA SER A 45 -0.97 -46.82 35.35
C SER A 45 -1.07 -47.11 33.86
N PHE A 46 -1.08 -46.06 33.05
CA PHE A 46 -1.01 -46.12 31.59
C PHE A 46 0.09 -45.13 31.17
N LYS A 47 1.14 -45.59 30.49
CA LYS A 47 2.21 -44.72 29.98
C LYS A 47 2.58 -45.07 28.54
N ILE A 48 3.09 -44.08 27.80
CA ILE A 48 3.62 -44.22 26.44
C ILE A 48 4.99 -43.55 26.43
N GLY A 49 6.04 -44.33 26.17
CA GLY A 49 7.41 -43.93 26.51
C GLY A 49 7.52 -43.61 28.01
N ASP A 50 8.12 -42.47 28.34
CA ASP A 50 8.29 -42.01 29.72
C ASP A 50 7.09 -41.19 30.25
N LYS A 51 6.05 -40.94 29.44
CA LYS A 51 4.90 -40.11 29.83
C LYS A 51 3.73 -40.95 30.34
N TYR A 52 3.35 -40.71 31.59
CA TYR A 52 2.11 -41.22 32.19
C TYR A 52 0.88 -40.43 31.70
N ALA A 53 -0.25 -41.11 31.58
CA ALA A 53 -1.55 -40.51 31.32
C ALA A 53 -2.26 -40.12 32.62
N ASP A 54 -3.14 -39.14 32.53
CA ASP A 54 -4.14 -38.90 33.56
C ASP A 54 -5.22 -39.98 33.46
N ILE A 55 -5.56 -40.60 34.60
CA ILE A 55 -6.60 -41.63 34.69
C ILE A 55 -7.67 -41.13 35.64
N ASN A 56 -8.92 -41.08 35.16
CA ASN A 56 -10.08 -40.88 36.00
C ASN A 56 -10.82 -42.21 36.10
N HIS A 57 -10.77 -42.84 37.27
CA HIS A 57 -11.47 -44.08 37.52
C HIS A 57 -12.98 -43.83 37.50
N THR A 58 -13.46 -42.80 38.20
CA THR A 58 -14.89 -42.43 38.34
C THR A 58 -15.63 -42.44 36.99
N THR A 59 -15.05 -41.83 35.95
CA THR A 59 -15.61 -41.79 34.59
C THR A 59 -15.12 -42.89 33.66
N GLY A 60 -14.08 -43.65 34.04
CA GLY A 60 -13.46 -44.66 33.18
C GLY A 60 -12.78 -44.04 31.97
N THR A 61 -12.05 -42.94 32.15
CA THR A 61 -11.37 -42.22 31.05
C THR A 61 -9.88 -42.12 31.30
N ILE A 62 -9.10 -42.25 30.23
CA ILE A 62 -7.65 -42.03 30.23
C ILE A 62 -7.36 -40.92 29.23
N THR A 63 -6.60 -39.91 29.62
CA THR A 63 -6.25 -38.78 28.76
C THR A 63 -4.75 -38.56 28.74
N MET A 64 -4.18 -38.42 27.55
CA MET A 64 -2.75 -38.12 27.35
C MET A 64 -2.54 -37.18 26.17
N THR A 65 -1.71 -36.16 26.37
CA THR A 65 -1.16 -35.35 25.28
C THR A 65 0.32 -35.67 25.10
N LEU A 66 0.70 -36.26 23.97
CA LEU A 66 2.07 -36.50 23.55
C LEU A 66 2.69 -35.23 22.93
N PRO A 67 4.02 -35.17 22.73
CA PRO A 67 4.65 -34.09 21.99
C PRO A 67 3.99 -33.88 20.62
N ALA A 68 3.90 -32.64 20.18
CA ALA A 68 3.40 -32.29 18.86
C ALA A 68 4.11 -33.08 17.75
N GLY A 69 3.40 -33.41 16.67
CA GLY A 69 3.97 -34.20 15.57
C GLY A 69 4.10 -35.71 15.85
N THR A 70 3.93 -36.18 17.09
CA THR A 70 3.97 -37.63 17.41
C THR A 70 2.89 -38.38 16.62
N SER A 71 3.30 -39.39 15.84
CA SER A 71 2.36 -40.26 15.11
C SER A 71 1.48 -41.07 16.08
N LEU A 72 0.17 -40.94 15.95
CA LEU A 72 -0.81 -41.64 16.78
C LEU A 72 -1.19 -43.03 16.24
N SER A 73 -0.70 -43.43 15.06
CA SER A 73 -1.18 -44.63 14.35
C SER A 73 -0.64 -45.97 14.86
N SER A 74 0.38 -45.97 15.72
CA SER A 74 1.01 -47.19 16.23
C SER A 74 1.75 -46.92 17.54
N LEU A 75 1.00 -46.62 18.59
CA LEU A 75 1.53 -46.37 19.93
C LEU A 75 1.48 -47.64 20.79
N THR A 76 2.53 -47.90 21.57
CA THR A 76 2.61 -49.08 22.45
C THR A 76 2.47 -48.67 23.93
N PRO A 77 1.24 -48.62 24.48
CA PRO A 77 1.04 -48.27 25.88
C PRO A 77 1.49 -49.39 26.83
N GLU A 78 2.30 -49.04 27.82
CA GLU A 78 2.60 -49.91 28.96
C GLU A 78 1.56 -49.66 30.05
N ILE A 79 0.75 -50.70 30.28
CA ILE A 79 -0.40 -50.69 31.19
C ILE A 79 -0.08 -51.59 32.38
N ARG A 80 -0.15 -51.03 33.60
CA ARG A 80 -0.03 -51.74 34.88
C ARG A 80 -1.42 -52.05 35.43
N LEU A 81 -1.62 -53.26 35.93
CA LEU A 81 -2.90 -53.78 36.45
C LEU A 81 -2.68 -54.49 37.79
N PRO A 82 -3.74 -54.65 38.61
CA PRO A 82 -3.74 -55.61 39.71
C PRO A 82 -3.37 -57.03 39.25
N GLU A 83 -2.71 -57.82 40.11
CA GLU A 83 -2.17 -59.15 39.78
C GLU A 83 -3.23 -60.15 39.25
N THR A 84 -4.49 -59.97 39.64
CA THR A 84 -5.64 -60.80 39.25
C THR A 84 -6.42 -60.28 38.03
N ALA A 85 -5.87 -59.31 37.30
CA ALA A 85 -6.55 -58.64 36.19
C ALA A 85 -5.83 -58.81 34.84
N SER A 86 -6.60 -58.81 33.76
CA SER A 86 -6.13 -58.71 32.37
C SER A 86 -6.78 -57.51 31.69
N VAL A 87 -6.14 -56.98 30.64
CA VAL A 87 -6.68 -55.88 29.82
C VAL A 87 -6.69 -56.26 28.34
N THR A 88 -7.71 -55.82 27.61
CA THR A 88 -7.81 -55.97 26.16
C THR A 88 -8.18 -54.61 25.54
N PRO A 89 -7.38 -54.05 24.60
CA PRO A 89 -6.12 -54.56 24.05
C PRO A 89 -5.01 -54.79 25.09
N ASN A 90 -4.11 -55.75 24.82
CA ASN A 90 -3.05 -56.13 25.77
C ASN A 90 -2.01 -55.01 25.92
N SER A 91 -1.49 -54.83 27.14
CA SER A 91 -0.31 -54.01 27.44
C SER A 91 0.85 -54.30 26.47
N GLY A 92 1.49 -53.26 25.94
CA GLY A 92 2.59 -53.35 24.96
C GLY A 92 2.19 -53.64 23.51
N SER A 93 0.90 -53.85 23.20
CA SER A 93 0.43 -53.97 21.81
C SER A 93 0.53 -52.64 21.07
N ALA A 94 0.72 -52.66 19.75
CA ALA A 94 0.59 -51.47 18.92
C ALA A 94 -0.90 -51.09 18.77
N ILE A 95 -1.24 -49.84 19.11
CA ILE A 95 -2.59 -49.29 19.13
C ILE A 95 -2.64 -48.02 18.27
N ASP A 96 -3.65 -47.94 17.40
CA ASP A 96 -3.96 -46.75 16.60
C ASP A 96 -4.95 -45.85 17.36
N PHE A 97 -4.51 -44.64 17.69
CA PHE A 97 -5.32 -43.56 18.28
C PHE A 97 -5.67 -42.45 17.27
N SER A 98 -5.21 -42.55 16.02
CA SER A 98 -5.44 -41.53 14.98
C SER A 98 -6.91 -41.45 14.53
N ALA A 99 -7.66 -42.55 14.70
CA ALA A 99 -9.09 -42.62 14.43
C ALA A 99 -9.98 -42.20 15.62
N GLY A 100 -9.39 -41.78 16.75
CA GLY A 100 -10.10 -41.35 17.96
C GLY A 100 -9.89 -42.27 19.17
N PRO A 101 -10.74 -42.17 20.21
CA PRO A 101 -10.53 -42.87 21.48
C PRO A 101 -10.63 -44.40 21.37
N VAL A 102 -9.73 -45.11 22.05
CA VAL A 102 -9.69 -46.58 22.09
C VAL A 102 -10.19 -47.08 23.43
N THR A 103 -11.07 -48.08 23.43
CA THR A 103 -11.59 -48.68 24.66
C THR A 103 -10.74 -49.88 25.10
N PHE A 104 -10.29 -49.86 26.35
CA PHE A 104 -9.61 -50.94 27.04
C PHE A 104 -10.56 -51.60 28.04
N GLU A 105 -10.97 -52.85 27.82
CA GLU A 105 -11.69 -53.63 28.84
C GLU A 105 -10.68 -54.26 29.80
N VAL A 106 -10.74 -53.90 31.08
CA VAL A 106 -10.07 -54.60 32.17
C VAL A 106 -11.03 -55.65 32.74
N ARG A 107 -10.55 -56.88 32.93
CA ARG A 107 -11.32 -57.98 33.52
C ARG A 107 -10.54 -58.65 34.65
N SER A 108 -11.19 -58.83 35.80
CA SER A 108 -10.66 -59.57 36.94
C SER A 108 -11.04 -61.05 36.89
N THR A 109 -10.25 -61.91 37.54
CA THR A 109 -10.58 -63.35 37.73
C THR A 109 -11.90 -63.57 38.49
N ASN A 110 -12.32 -62.62 39.34
CA ASN A 110 -13.62 -62.70 40.04
C ASN A 110 -14.84 -62.38 39.13
N GLY A 111 -14.61 -62.04 37.86
CA GLY A 111 -15.64 -61.72 36.88
C GLY A 111 -15.98 -60.24 36.72
N ALA A 112 -15.49 -59.36 37.62
CA ALA A 112 -15.63 -57.91 37.47
C ALA A 112 -14.97 -57.41 36.18
N LYS A 113 -15.63 -56.45 35.52
CA LYS A 113 -15.19 -55.82 34.27
C LYS A 113 -15.30 -54.30 34.38
N ARG A 114 -14.38 -53.58 33.73
CA ARG A 114 -14.42 -52.12 33.61
C ARG A 114 -13.83 -51.68 32.28
N ASN A 115 -14.51 -50.79 31.58
CA ASN A 115 -14.00 -50.17 30.37
C ASN A 115 -13.30 -48.86 30.71
N TYR A 116 -12.15 -48.63 30.10
CA TYR A 116 -11.44 -47.35 30.07
C TYR A 116 -11.40 -46.83 28.64
N VAL A 117 -11.94 -45.63 28.41
CA VAL A 117 -11.85 -44.94 27.12
C VAL A 117 -10.59 -44.07 27.12
N ALA A 118 -9.58 -44.49 26.38
CA ALA A 118 -8.30 -43.81 26.27
C ALA A 118 -8.28 -42.87 25.07
N THR A 119 -8.08 -41.58 25.35
CA THR A 119 -7.92 -40.52 24.35
C THR A 119 -6.48 -40.04 24.39
N VAL A 120 -5.74 -40.26 23.31
CA VAL A 120 -4.34 -39.80 23.14
C VAL A 120 -4.31 -38.79 22.01
N ALA A 121 -3.69 -37.63 22.25
CA ALA A 121 -3.57 -36.53 21.29
C ALA A 121 -2.11 -36.06 21.17
N ALA A 122 -1.77 -35.37 20.08
CA ALA A 122 -0.44 -34.81 19.84
C ALA A 122 -0.56 -33.43 19.17
N PHE A 123 -0.89 -32.42 19.97
CA PHE A 123 -1.26 -31.08 19.46
C PHE A 123 -0.07 -30.13 19.37
N GLY A 124 0.06 -29.42 18.25
CA GLY A 124 1.04 -28.35 18.05
C GLY A 124 0.73 -27.11 18.88
N ASP A 125 1.75 -26.46 19.43
CA ASP A 125 1.62 -25.11 20.01
C ASP A 125 1.84 -24.07 18.91
N PRO A 126 0.82 -23.28 18.51
CA PRO A 126 0.96 -22.33 17.40
C PRO A 126 2.07 -21.32 17.63
N LYS A 127 3.16 -21.47 16.86
CA LYS A 127 4.40 -20.71 16.95
C LYS A 127 5.08 -20.63 15.59
N ILE A 128 5.54 -19.42 15.27
CA ILE A 128 6.65 -19.20 14.34
C ILE A 128 7.95 -19.34 15.14
N LEU A 129 8.83 -20.25 14.74
CA LEU A 129 10.10 -20.58 15.41
C LEU A 129 11.28 -19.70 14.94
N SER A 130 11.23 -19.27 13.68
CA SER A 130 12.18 -18.33 13.09
C SER A 130 11.46 -17.55 11.99
N PHE A 131 11.90 -16.31 11.73
CA PHE A 131 11.38 -15.46 10.66
C PHE A 131 12.53 -14.61 10.13
N SER A 132 12.58 -14.38 8.82
CA SER A 132 13.58 -13.52 8.17
C SER A 132 13.06 -12.96 6.86
N ILE A 133 13.65 -11.84 6.43
CA ILE A 133 13.44 -11.24 5.11
C ILE A 133 14.84 -11.06 4.49
N GLY A 134 15.14 -11.86 3.46
CA GLY A 134 16.52 -12.04 3.02
C GLY A 134 17.39 -12.54 4.18
N ASP A 135 18.56 -11.92 4.38
CA ASP A 135 19.46 -12.22 5.49
C ASP A 135 19.05 -11.56 6.83
N ASN A 136 18.02 -10.69 6.84
CA ASN A 136 17.60 -9.97 8.03
C ASN A 136 16.69 -10.83 8.91
N ALA A 137 17.20 -11.26 10.06
CA ALA A 137 16.44 -12.02 11.05
C ALA A 137 15.41 -11.17 11.81
N GLY A 138 14.19 -11.69 11.95
CA GLY A 138 13.12 -11.08 12.74
C GLY A 138 13.20 -11.41 14.23
N ILE A 139 12.92 -10.42 15.08
CA ILE A 139 12.82 -10.55 16.52
C ILE A 139 11.39 -10.94 16.87
N ILE A 140 11.19 -12.19 17.33
CA ILE A 140 9.88 -12.75 17.67
C ILE A 140 9.57 -12.54 19.16
N ASP A 141 8.50 -11.82 19.47
CA ASP A 141 7.91 -11.74 20.80
C ASP A 141 6.65 -12.62 20.88
N TYR A 142 6.79 -13.77 21.52
CA TYR A 142 5.69 -14.73 21.75
C TYR A 142 4.62 -14.25 22.74
N THR A 143 4.91 -13.22 23.55
CA THR A 143 3.97 -12.65 24.53
C THR A 143 3.08 -11.61 23.88
N ALA A 144 3.68 -10.74 23.05
CA ALA A 144 2.96 -9.74 22.27
C ALA A 144 2.31 -10.32 21.00
N GLY A 145 2.78 -11.48 20.51
CA GLY A 145 2.37 -12.01 19.22
C GLY A 145 2.89 -11.15 18.06
N THR A 146 4.10 -10.60 18.18
CA THR A 146 4.69 -9.70 17.18
C THR A 146 6.03 -10.20 16.68
N ILE A 147 6.37 -9.86 15.43
CA ILE A 147 7.68 -10.10 14.84
C ILE A 147 8.19 -8.77 14.28
N ASN A 148 9.32 -8.28 14.77
CA ASN A 148 9.91 -7.03 14.30
C ASN A 148 11.12 -7.34 13.42
N VAL A 149 11.13 -6.85 12.18
CA VAL A 149 12.24 -7.00 11.23
C VAL A 149 12.73 -5.62 10.82
N SER A 150 14.04 -5.41 10.85
CA SER A 150 14.67 -4.23 10.24
C SER A 150 15.39 -4.68 8.97
N ILE A 151 15.19 -3.95 7.88
CA ILE A 151 15.83 -4.19 6.58
C ILE A 151 16.43 -2.87 6.06
N GLY A 152 17.43 -2.94 5.19
CA GLY A 152 17.96 -1.77 4.50
C GLY A 152 17.25 -1.49 3.19
N SER A 153 17.56 -0.33 2.60
CA SER A 153 17.00 0.12 1.31
C SER A 153 17.33 -0.80 0.12
N GLN A 154 18.39 -1.60 0.25
CA GLN A 154 18.90 -2.54 -0.75
C GLN A 154 18.26 -3.94 -0.68
N ASP A 155 17.48 -4.23 0.36
CA ASP A 155 16.99 -5.59 0.65
C ASP A 155 15.65 -5.93 -0.05
N GLY A 156 15.16 -5.02 -0.91
CA GLY A 156 13.97 -5.22 -1.73
C GLY A 156 12.87 -4.17 -1.48
N ASP A 157 11.81 -4.27 -2.28
CA ASP A 157 10.61 -3.42 -2.18
C ASP A 157 9.70 -3.91 -1.05
N ILE A 158 9.43 -3.06 -0.05
CA ILE A 158 8.59 -3.37 1.11
C ILE A 158 7.15 -3.77 0.76
N THR A 159 6.67 -3.41 -0.44
CA THR A 159 5.36 -3.81 -0.94
C THR A 159 5.29 -5.28 -1.42
N ASN A 160 6.45 -5.93 -1.59
CA ASN A 160 6.55 -7.24 -2.24
C ASN A 160 7.76 -8.06 -1.71
N LEU A 161 7.85 -8.25 -0.39
CA LEU A 161 8.94 -9.00 0.24
C LEU A 161 8.57 -10.46 0.45
N THR A 162 9.53 -11.36 0.22
CA THR A 162 9.37 -12.81 0.41
C THR A 162 9.99 -13.26 1.73
N PRO A 163 9.22 -13.45 2.81
CA PRO A 163 9.75 -13.89 4.09
C PRO A 163 10.02 -15.40 4.11
N ALA A 164 11.07 -15.78 4.81
CA ALA A 164 11.42 -17.17 5.12
C ALA A 164 11.21 -17.43 6.61
N PHE A 165 10.42 -18.46 6.95
CA PHE A 165 10.10 -18.80 8.34
C PHE A 165 9.85 -20.30 8.54
N VAL A 166 10.05 -20.75 9.78
CA VAL A 166 9.76 -22.13 10.22
C VAL A 166 8.67 -22.08 11.28
N ILE A 167 7.66 -22.95 11.18
CA ILE A 167 6.59 -23.10 12.18
C ILE A 167 6.81 -24.34 13.05
N ALA A 168 6.15 -24.40 14.21
CA ALA A 168 6.22 -25.56 15.09
C ALA A 168 5.56 -26.81 14.47
N GLU A 169 6.08 -28.00 14.82
CA GLU A 169 5.47 -29.27 14.40
C GLU A 169 4.02 -29.40 14.92
N GLY A 170 3.19 -30.12 14.18
CA GLY A 170 1.75 -30.22 14.47
C GLY A 170 0.97 -28.92 14.26
N THR A 171 1.51 -27.95 13.52
CA THR A 171 0.81 -26.70 13.18
C THR A 171 0.80 -26.47 11.66
N THR A 172 -0.16 -25.67 11.21
CA THR A 172 -0.24 -25.10 9.85
C THR A 172 -0.24 -23.59 9.93
N VAL A 173 -0.02 -22.92 8.79
CA VAL A 173 -0.10 -21.46 8.66
C VAL A 173 -1.05 -21.14 7.50
N ASP A 174 -1.78 -20.03 7.60
CA ASP A 174 -2.67 -19.52 6.56
C ASP A 174 -1.93 -19.19 5.24
N ILE A 175 -0.77 -18.54 5.36
CA ILE A 175 0.09 -18.16 4.24
C ILE A 175 1.44 -18.86 4.37
N ALA A 176 1.87 -19.57 3.32
CA ALA A 176 3.12 -20.35 3.36
C ALA A 176 4.38 -19.47 3.35
N SER A 177 5.46 -19.96 3.98
CA SER A 177 6.80 -19.38 3.86
C SER A 177 7.24 -19.34 2.40
N GLY A 178 7.88 -18.25 1.97
CA GLY A 178 8.28 -18.04 0.58
C GLY A 178 7.20 -17.43 -0.33
N VAL A 179 6.02 -17.07 0.20
CA VAL A 179 5.01 -16.30 -0.55
C VAL A 179 5.17 -14.81 -0.27
N ALA A 180 5.38 -14.00 -1.31
CA ALA A 180 5.62 -12.57 -1.18
C ALA A 180 4.40 -11.81 -0.59
N GLN A 181 4.65 -10.85 0.31
CA GLN A 181 3.64 -10.04 0.99
C GLN A 181 4.01 -8.55 0.98
N ASN A 182 2.99 -7.70 1.16
CA ASN A 182 3.13 -6.27 1.36
C ASN A 182 3.24 -5.94 2.87
N PHE A 183 4.38 -5.37 3.27
CA PHE A 183 4.65 -4.97 4.66
C PHE A 183 4.65 -3.44 4.86
N SER A 184 4.09 -2.67 3.92
CA SER A 184 3.87 -1.22 4.09
C SER A 184 2.94 -0.92 5.27
N ASN A 185 2.12 -1.90 5.65
CA ASN A 185 1.37 -1.97 6.90
C ASN A 185 1.72 -3.28 7.62
N PRO A 186 1.50 -3.40 8.94
CA PRO A 186 1.73 -4.64 9.67
C PRO A 186 0.92 -5.80 9.09
N PHE A 187 1.59 -6.92 8.79
CA PHE A 187 0.97 -8.10 8.17
C PHE A 187 0.75 -9.20 9.22
N VAL A 188 -0.37 -9.92 9.17
CA VAL A 188 -0.71 -10.93 10.18
C VAL A 188 -0.66 -12.34 9.58
N TYR A 189 0.14 -13.22 10.19
CA TYR A 189 0.10 -14.66 9.95
C TYR A 189 -0.71 -15.37 11.04
N THR A 190 -1.57 -16.30 10.65
CA THR A 190 -2.35 -17.14 11.57
C THR A 190 -1.78 -18.56 11.57
N VAL A 191 -1.08 -18.91 12.65
CA VAL A 191 -0.64 -20.29 12.88
C VAL A 191 -1.75 -21.04 13.61
N THR A 192 -2.12 -22.22 13.12
CA THR A 192 -3.22 -23.05 13.62
C THR A 192 -2.69 -24.42 14.05
N SER A 193 -3.14 -24.91 15.19
CA SER A 193 -2.81 -26.26 15.67
C SER A 193 -3.60 -27.32 14.92
N ASN A 194 -3.04 -28.52 14.82
CA ASN A 194 -3.71 -29.72 14.32
C ASN A 194 -4.87 -30.22 15.22
N ASP A 195 -5.18 -29.54 16.33
CA ASP A 195 -6.43 -29.75 17.07
C ASP A 195 -7.67 -29.19 16.33
N GLY A 196 -7.48 -28.23 15.41
CA GLY A 196 -8.54 -27.54 14.67
C GLY A 196 -9.27 -26.43 15.43
N TYR A 197 -8.82 -26.07 16.64
CA TYR A 197 -9.47 -25.08 17.52
C TYR A 197 -8.49 -24.01 18.05
N THR A 198 -7.22 -24.34 18.24
CA THR A 198 -6.21 -23.45 18.81
C THR A 198 -5.43 -22.77 17.70
N ALA A 199 -5.51 -21.44 17.62
CA ALA A 199 -4.70 -20.63 16.71
C ALA A 199 -4.05 -19.46 17.44
N LYS A 200 -2.93 -18.95 16.89
CA LYS A 200 -2.32 -17.68 17.31
C LYS A 200 -1.94 -16.85 16.10
N GLN A 201 -2.11 -15.55 16.24
CA GLN A 201 -1.70 -14.57 15.25
C GLN A 201 -0.32 -14.02 15.58
N PHE A 202 0.48 -13.81 14.54
CA PHE A 202 1.80 -13.18 14.59
C PHE A 202 1.78 -11.95 13.68
N THR A 203 1.80 -10.75 14.28
CA THR A 203 1.81 -9.47 13.56
C THR A 203 3.24 -9.08 13.24
N VAL A 204 3.58 -9.07 11.95
CA VAL A 204 4.91 -8.72 11.44
C VAL A 204 4.96 -7.22 11.17
N HIS A 205 5.92 -6.56 11.82
CA HIS A 205 6.27 -5.17 11.58
C HIS A 205 7.63 -5.14 10.88
N VAL A 206 7.69 -4.56 9.68
CA VAL A 206 8.92 -4.35 8.93
C VAL A 206 9.27 -2.86 8.97
N THR A 207 10.50 -2.53 9.32
CA THR A 207 11.05 -1.17 9.23
C THR A 207 12.17 -1.18 8.20
N GLN A 208 12.06 -0.36 7.16
CA GLN A 208 13.09 -0.22 6.14
C GLN A 208 13.87 1.09 6.32
N THR A 209 15.21 1.03 6.33
CA THR A 209 16.04 2.24 6.22
C THR A 209 15.83 2.88 4.85
N ALA A 210 15.59 4.19 4.80
CA ALA A 210 15.44 4.91 3.54
C ALA A 210 16.76 4.96 2.74
N ALA A 211 16.66 4.82 1.42
CA ALA A 211 17.78 5.01 0.50
C ALA A 211 18.35 6.44 0.62
N PRO A 212 19.66 6.67 0.43
CA PRO A 212 20.23 8.01 0.43
C PRO A 212 19.57 8.88 -0.65
N LEU A 213 18.98 10.02 -0.29
CA LEU A 213 18.39 10.95 -1.25
C LEU A 213 18.31 12.40 -0.75
N ILE A 214 18.19 13.34 -1.69
CA ILE A 214 17.84 14.75 -1.42
C ILE A 214 16.33 14.92 -1.58
N THR A 215 15.66 15.49 -0.57
CA THR A 215 14.22 15.80 -0.59
C THR A 215 13.92 17.23 -1.02
N SER A 216 14.84 18.16 -0.77
CA SER A 216 14.78 19.50 -1.37
C SER A 216 16.17 20.08 -1.56
N PHE A 217 16.30 20.91 -2.59
CA PHE A 217 17.49 21.67 -2.89
C PHE A 217 17.04 23.06 -3.34
N SER A 218 17.49 24.12 -2.67
CA SER A 218 17.11 25.49 -3.01
C SER A 218 18.26 26.47 -2.84
N ILE A 219 18.22 27.59 -3.57
CA ILE A 219 19.20 28.66 -3.49
C ILE A 219 18.42 29.98 -3.49
N ASN A 220 18.60 30.82 -2.46
CA ASN A 220 17.91 32.11 -2.31
C ASN A 220 16.37 32.02 -2.37
N GLY A 221 15.79 30.88 -1.97
CA GLY A 221 14.34 30.63 -2.02
C GLY A 221 13.83 30.10 -3.37
N THR A 222 14.67 30.04 -4.41
CA THR A 222 14.37 29.31 -5.64
C THR A 222 14.62 27.82 -5.42
N SER A 223 13.61 26.98 -5.61
CA SER A 223 13.73 25.52 -5.56
C SER A 223 14.32 24.96 -6.86
N GLY A 224 15.11 23.90 -6.75
CA GLY A 224 15.61 23.11 -7.88
C GLY A 224 14.70 21.94 -8.22
N ILE A 225 14.74 21.53 -9.49
CA ILE A 225 14.12 20.30 -10.00
C ILE A 225 15.10 19.15 -9.71
N ILE A 226 14.62 18.07 -9.09
CA ILE A 226 15.47 16.95 -8.65
C ILE A 226 15.06 15.70 -9.44
N ASP A 227 16.02 15.07 -10.12
CA ASP A 227 15.87 13.71 -10.60
C ASP A 227 16.57 12.74 -9.63
N ASN A 228 15.73 12.02 -8.89
CA ASN A 228 16.17 11.03 -7.92
C ASN A 228 16.57 9.68 -8.54
N ALA A 229 16.35 9.41 -9.84
CA ALA A 229 16.88 8.20 -10.48
C ALA A 229 18.29 8.42 -11.04
N THR A 230 18.52 9.52 -11.75
CA THR A 230 19.83 9.84 -12.34
C THR A 230 20.80 10.49 -11.34
N GLY A 231 20.29 11.22 -10.35
CA GLY A 231 21.07 12.06 -9.47
C GLY A 231 21.27 13.49 -10.00
N ASP A 232 20.61 13.89 -11.08
CA ASP A 232 20.71 15.26 -11.56
C ASP A 232 19.84 16.22 -10.73
N ILE A 233 20.36 17.41 -10.45
CA ILE A 233 19.58 18.52 -9.88
C ILE A 233 19.83 19.74 -10.75
N VAL A 234 18.75 20.39 -11.20
CA VAL A 234 18.84 21.64 -11.97
C VAL A 234 18.06 22.74 -11.27
N LEU A 235 18.74 23.85 -11.00
CA LEU A 235 18.16 25.02 -10.37
C LEU A 235 18.37 26.24 -11.25
N VAL A 236 17.29 26.99 -11.50
CA VAL A 236 17.28 28.10 -12.45
C VAL A 236 17.08 29.39 -11.68
N LEU A 237 18.16 30.13 -11.45
CA LEU A 237 18.09 31.45 -10.82
C LEU A 237 17.62 32.51 -11.83
N PRO A 238 17.04 33.64 -11.37
CA PRO A 238 16.65 34.75 -12.22
C PRO A 238 17.78 35.21 -13.17
N PRO A 239 17.46 35.73 -14.37
CA PRO A 239 18.45 36.19 -15.34
C PRO A 239 19.47 37.17 -14.75
N GLY A 240 20.76 36.91 -14.97
CA GLY A 240 21.88 37.73 -14.48
C GLY A 240 22.37 37.41 -13.06
N ALA A 241 21.90 36.32 -12.44
CA ALA A 241 22.37 35.87 -11.13
C ALA A 241 23.86 35.47 -11.13
N ASN A 242 24.59 35.80 -10.06
CA ASN A 242 25.99 35.45 -9.91
C ASN A 242 26.15 34.01 -9.39
N LEU A 243 26.68 33.12 -10.23
CA LEU A 243 26.85 31.69 -9.91
C LEU A 243 28.18 31.34 -9.19
N SER A 244 29.06 32.31 -8.94
CA SER A 244 30.42 32.05 -8.43
C SER A 244 30.50 31.69 -6.93
N SER A 245 29.49 32.04 -6.15
CA SER A 245 29.42 31.73 -4.71
C SER A 245 27.97 31.72 -4.25
N LEU A 246 27.37 30.53 -4.23
CA LEU A 246 25.99 30.29 -3.82
C LEU A 246 25.99 29.25 -2.69
N ALA A 247 25.20 29.49 -1.65
CA ALA A 247 25.06 28.58 -0.51
C ALA A 247 23.67 27.90 -0.58
N PRO A 248 23.58 26.63 -0.99
CA PRO A 248 22.28 25.96 -1.11
C PRO A 248 21.73 25.54 0.23
N ASP A 249 20.42 25.64 0.39
CA ASP A 249 19.68 25.00 1.47
C ASP A 249 19.17 23.63 0.98
N ILE A 250 19.59 22.58 1.67
CA ILE A 250 19.41 21.18 1.29
C ILE A 250 18.70 20.44 2.43
N THR A 251 17.53 19.87 2.13
CA THR A 251 16.83 18.96 3.04
C THR A 251 17.06 17.51 2.64
N LEU A 252 17.21 16.65 3.65
CA LEU A 252 17.41 15.20 3.52
C LEU A 252 16.38 14.46 4.40
N PRO A 253 16.13 13.16 4.14
CA PRO A 253 15.44 12.29 5.10
C PRO A 253 16.19 12.22 6.44
N ALA A 254 15.46 11.87 7.51
CA ALA A 254 16.03 11.74 8.85
C ALA A 254 17.18 10.72 8.89
N GLY A 255 18.26 11.06 9.59
CA GLY A 255 19.44 10.21 9.75
C GLY A 255 20.42 10.21 8.57
N GLN A 256 20.16 11.00 7.51
CA GLN A 256 21.07 11.14 6.37
C GLN A 256 21.97 12.39 6.50
N THR A 257 23.09 12.40 5.77
CA THR A 257 24.06 13.50 5.72
C THR A 257 24.43 13.82 4.28
N VAL A 258 24.94 15.02 4.00
CA VAL A 258 25.38 15.43 2.65
C VAL A 258 26.71 16.18 2.68
N SER A 259 27.55 15.93 1.67
CA SER A 259 28.81 16.63 1.42
C SER A 259 28.88 17.10 -0.04
N PRO A 260 29.12 18.39 -0.36
CA PRO A 260 29.22 19.51 0.58
C PRO A 260 27.97 19.71 1.45
N SER A 261 28.14 20.29 2.64
CA SER A 261 27.02 20.45 3.58
C SER A 261 26.05 21.54 3.12
N SER A 262 24.77 21.43 3.53
CA SER A 262 23.81 22.53 3.45
C SER A 262 24.41 23.83 4.02
N GLY A 263 24.12 24.95 3.36
CA GLY A 263 24.67 26.28 3.69
C GLY A 263 26.14 26.52 3.31
N SER A 264 26.86 25.53 2.76
CA SER A 264 28.24 25.73 2.30
C SER A 264 28.27 26.44 0.94
N ALA A 265 29.11 27.47 0.79
CA ALA A 265 29.21 28.24 -0.44
C ALA A 265 29.97 27.45 -1.53
N GLN A 266 29.32 27.20 -2.66
CA GLN A 266 29.86 26.52 -3.84
C GLN A 266 29.87 27.43 -5.08
N ASN A 267 30.70 27.08 -6.07
CA ASN A 267 30.80 27.78 -7.35
C ASN A 267 30.22 26.92 -8.47
N PHE A 268 29.16 27.40 -9.10
CA PHE A 268 28.45 26.73 -10.21
C PHE A 268 28.74 27.36 -11.58
N SER A 269 29.55 28.43 -11.65
CA SER A 269 29.86 29.16 -12.88
C SER A 269 30.71 28.39 -13.92
N SER A 270 31.17 27.18 -13.57
CA SER A 270 32.07 26.36 -14.39
C SER A 270 31.52 24.96 -14.68
N GLY A 271 30.23 24.71 -14.42
CA GLY A 271 29.56 23.42 -14.62
C GLY A 271 28.97 22.82 -13.34
N PRO A 272 28.56 21.55 -13.39
CA PRO A 272 27.89 20.89 -12.27
C PRO A 272 28.81 20.72 -11.06
N VAL A 273 28.25 20.88 -9.85
CA VAL A 273 28.92 20.59 -8.57
C VAL A 273 28.42 19.26 -8.03
N THR A 274 29.35 18.39 -7.65
CA THR A 274 29.01 17.07 -7.09
C THR A 274 28.66 17.17 -5.60
N TYR A 275 27.52 16.60 -5.23
CA TYR A 275 27.13 16.32 -3.85
C TYR A 275 27.06 14.81 -3.62
N THR A 276 27.31 14.37 -2.40
CA THR A 276 27.16 12.96 -1.99
C THR A 276 26.32 12.90 -0.72
N VAL A 277 25.17 12.24 -0.81
CA VAL A 277 24.31 11.92 0.34
C VAL A 277 24.74 10.57 0.90
N THR A 278 24.73 10.42 2.22
CA THR A 278 25.03 9.16 2.93
C THR A 278 23.96 8.86 3.97
N ASN A 279 23.38 7.67 3.96
CA ASN A 279 22.41 7.23 4.97
C ASN A 279 23.09 6.62 6.21
N SER A 280 22.31 6.20 7.21
CA SER A 280 22.80 5.60 8.46
C SER A 280 23.50 4.24 8.29
N GLU A 281 23.36 3.58 7.14
CA GLU A 281 24.01 2.31 6.80
C GLU A 281 25.35 2.53 6.07
N GLY A 282 25.69 3.78 5.75
CA GLY A 282 26.88 4.11 4.96
C GLY A 282 26.69 3.96 3.45
N LEU A 283 25.47 3.69 2.97
CA LEU A 283 25.16 3.74 1.54
C LEU A 283 25.23 5.18 1.06
N THR A 284 25.71 5.38 -0.17
CA THR A 284 25.93 6.69 -0.77
C THR A 284 25.17 6.88 -2.07
N LYS A 285 24.68 8.09 -2.31
CA LYS A 285 24.16 8.52 -3.62
C LYS A 285 24.82 9.83 -4.04
N VAL A 286 25.26 9.87 -5.29
CA VAL A 286 25.92 11.03 -5.90
C VAL A 286 24.88 11.86 -6.63
N TYR A 287 25.01 13.19 -6.52
CA TYR A 287 24.19 14.15 -7.25
C TYR A 287 25.06 15.11 -8.04
N HIS A 288 24.63 15.44 -9.27
CA HIS A 288 25.27 16.43 -10.13
C HIS A 288 24.38 17.68 -10.21
N VAL A 289 24.73 18.69 -9.40
CA VAL A 289 23.94 19.91 -9.28
C VAL A 289 24.40 20.94 -10.30
N THR A 290 23.55 21.22 -11.29
CA THR A 290 23.73 22.32 -12.25
C THR A 290 22.89 23.52 -11.82
N VAL A 291 23.50 24.70 -11.69
CA VAL A 291 22.75 25.94 -11.50
C VAL A 291 22.88 26.78 -12.77
N GLN A 292 21.75 27.24 -13.30
CA GLN A 292 21.69 28.13 -14.45
C GLN A 292 21.16 29.51 -14.04
N SER A 293 21.39 30.50 -14.89
CA SER A 293 20.72 31.79 -14.82
C SER A 293 20.16 32.12 -16.20
N VAL A 294 18.94 31.67 -16.43
CA VAL A 294 18.21 31.82 -17.70
C VAL A 294 16.83 32.38 -17.44
N GLN A 295 16.20 32.92 -18.47
CA GLN A 295 14.79 33.28 -18.41
C GLN A 295 13.97 32.01 -18.62
N GLN A 296 12.96 31.79 -17.77
CA GLN A 296 11.95 30.77 -17.98
C GLN A 296 10.80 31.42 -18.74
N ASP A 297 10.71 31.14 -20.04
CA ASP A 297 9.68 31.67 -20.94
C ASP A 297 9.16 30.63 -21.95
N LYS A 298 9.75 29.43 -22.00
CA LYS A 298 9.36 28.41 -22.99
C LYS A 298 8.10 27.65 -22.60
N VAL A 299 7.33 27.26 -23.63
CA VAL A 299 6.20 26.33 -23.54
C VAL A 299 6.67 24.97 -24.05
N ALA A 300 6.71 23.97 -23.18
CA ALA A 300 7.12 22.62 -23.53
C ALA A 300 5.91 21.70 -23.83
N PHE A 301 6.03 20.83 -24.83
CA PHE A 301 5.12 19.71 -25.06
C PHE A 301 5.89 18.39 -24.90
N ILE A 302 5.28 17.40 -24.22
CA ILE A 302 5.93 16.13 -23.85
C ILE A 302 5.21 14.97 -24.53
N ALA A 303 5.96 14.12 -25.25
CA ALA A 303 5.43 12.89 -25.85
C ALA A 303 6.49 11.80 -26.07
N HIS A 304 6.09 10.53 -26.18
CA HIS A 304 6.99 9.41 -26.50
C HIS A 304 7.51 9.44 -27.94
N ALA A 305 6.75 9.99 -28.88
CA ALA A 305 7.12 9.99 -30.29
C ALA A 305 8.38 10.85 -30.53
N ALA A 306 9.32 10.37 -31.34
CA ALA A 306 10.60 11.06 -31.58
C ALA A 306 10.43 12.45 -32.25
N THR A 307 9.33 12.67 -32.95
CA THR A 307 8.91 13.97 -33.49
C THR A 307 7.38 14.12 -33.46
N ILE A 308 6.88 15.35 -33.46
CA ILE A 308 5.44 15.65 -33.60
C ILE A 308 4.83 14.94 -34.82
N SER A 309 5.53 14.93 -35.97
CA SER A 309 5.05 14.26 -37.18
C SER A 309 4.84 12.75 -37.02
N SER A 310 5.53 12.12 -36.05
CA SER A 310 5.47 10.68 -35.74
C SER A 310 4.50 10.32 -34.61
N ILE A 311 3.84 11.29 -33.98
CA ILE A 311 2.70 11.02 -33.10
C ILE A 311 1.61 10.30 -33.92
N SER A 312 1.16 9.15 -33.41
CA SER A 312 0.21 8.26 -34.07
C SER A 312 -1.25 8.57 -33.74
N GLU A 313 -1.49 9.08 -32.53
CA GLU A 313 -2.81 9.47 -32.05
C GLU A 313 -3.13 10.89 -32.59
N PRO A 314 -4.23 11.06 -33.36
CA PRO A 314 -4.56 12.29 -34.09
C PRO A 314 -4.69 13.53 -33.20
N ASP A 315 -5.36 13.44 -32.06
CA ASP A 315 -5.66 14.57 -31.19
C ASP A 315 -4.39 15.11 -30.52
N THR A 316 -3.60 14.22 -29.92
CA THR A 316 -2.27 14.55 -29.34
C THR A 316 -1.38 15.22 -30.39
N LYS A 317 -1.45 14.76 -31.64
CA LYS A 317 -0.68 15.33 -32.75
C LYS A 317 -1.14 16.73 -33.12
N ALA A 318 -2.45 16.96 -33.22
CA ALA A 318 -3.02 18.26 -33.56
C ALA A 318 -2.74 19.30 -32.47
N ALA A 319 -2.87 18.92 -31.19
CA ALA A 319 -2.49 19.76 -30.05
C ALA A 319 -1.00 20.17 -30.10
N ALA A 320 -0.10 19.22 -30.39
CA ALA A 320 1.33 19.48 -30.50
C ALA A 320 1.69 20.38 -31.70
N LEU A 321 1.11 20.12 -32.88
CA LEU A 321 1.30 20.95 -34.08
C LEU A 321 0.78 22.38 -33.90
N TRP A 322 -0.36 22.54 -33.21
CA TRP A 322 -0.88 23.86 -32.87
C TRP A 322 0.07 24.60 -31.92
N ALA A 323 0.57 23.94 -30.87
CA ALA A 323 1.48 24.56 -29.91
C ALA A 323 2.82 24.96 -30.56
N GLU A 324 3.37 24.12 -31.46
CA GLU A 324 4.55 24.46 -32.27
C GLU A 324 4.31 25.71 -33.13
N THR A 325 3.14 25.82 -33.74
CA THR A 325 2.76 26.95 -34.60
C THR A 325 2.50 28.23 -33.80
N GLU A 326 1.85 28.14 -32.65
CA GLU A 326 1.45 29.29 -31.81
C GLU A 326 2.65 29.94 -31.11
N TYR A 327 3.54 29.13 -30.49
CA TYR A 327 4.65 29.64 -29.69
C TYR A 327 5.99 29.69 -30.46
N GLY A 328 6.13 28.97 -31.57
CA GLY A 328 7.26 29.13 -32.50
C GLY A 328 8.64 29.00 -31.86
N ALA A 329 9.39 30.11 -31.75
CA ALA A 329 10.72 30.12 -31.11
C ALA A 329 10.69 29.96 -29.58
N ASP A 330 9.51 30.06 -28.97
CA ASP A 330 9.25 29.83 -27.55
C ASP A 330 8.63 28.46 -27.27
N PHE A 331 8.34 27.68 -28.33
CA PHE A 331 7.94 26.28 -28.22
C PHE A 331 9.15 25.35 -28.01
N LYS A 332 8.94 24.26 -27.25
CA LYS A 332 9.94 23.20 -27.04
C LYS A 332 9.28 21.82 -27.06
N TYR A 333 9.66 20.97 -28.01
CA TYR A 333 9.28 19.57 -27.96
C TYR A 333 10.29 18.77 -27.13
N ILE A 334 9.82 17.99 -26.16
CA ILE A 334 10.66 17.16 -25.28
C ILE A 334 10.15 15.72 -25.38
N THR A 335 11.02 14.77 -25.72
CA THR A 335 10.63 13.36 -25.69
C THR A 335 10.57 12.86 -24.25
N VAL A 336 9.78 11.82 -23.99
CA VAL A 336 9.74 11.18 -22.66
C VAL A 336 11.12 10.64 -22.23
N ASP A 337 11.94 10.18 -23.18
CA ASP A 337 13.31 9.71 -22.92
C ASP A 337 14.29 10.87 -22.62
N ASP A 338 14.08 12.06 -23.22
CA ASP A 338 14.88 13.27 -22.98
C ASP A 338 14.40 14.09 -21.76
N LEU A 339 13.27 13.72 -21.16
CA LEU A 339 12.67 14.42 -20.02
C LEU A 339 13.61 14.39 -18.82
N SER A 340 14.17 15.56 -18.52
CA SER A 340 15.18 15.74 -17.47
C SER A 340 15.06 17.12 -16.83
N PRO A 341 15.57 17.33 -15.60
CA PRO A 341 15.68 18.64 -14.99
C PRO A 341 16.36 19.69 -15.89
N LEU A 342 17.32 19.25 -16.72
CA LEU A 342 18.06 20.10 -17.65
C LEU A 342 17.22 20.49 -18.88
N ALA A 343 16.42 19.57 -19.41
CA ALA A 343 15.51 19.85 -20.53
C ALA A 343 14.42 20.88 -20.14
N LEU A 344 14.08 21.00 -18.85
CA LEU A 344 13.08 21.93 -18.33
C LEU A 344 13.64 23.28 -17.86
N ALA A 345 14.95 23.54 -17.98
CA ALA A 345 15.59 24.70 -17.35
C ALA A 345 15.10 26.08 -17.86
N ASP A 346 14.74 26.20 -19.13
CA ASP A 346 14.19 27.40 -19.78
C ASP A 346 12.64 27.38 -19.88
N VAL A 347 12.01 26.30 -19.40
CA VAL A 347 10.56 26.08 -19.50
C VAL A 347 9.84 26.81 -18.38
N LYS A 348 8.80 27.58 -18.73
CA LYS A 348 7.86 28.19 -17.80
C LYS A 348 6.57 27.40 -17.69
N VAL A 349 6.06 26.90 -18.82
CA VAL A 349 4.81 26.12 -18.89
C VAL A 349 5.07 24.78 -19.59
N ILE A 350 4.64 23.67 -18.98
CA ILE A 350 4.47 22.41 -19.70
C ILE A 350 3.01 22.29 -20.12
N PHE A 351 2.75 22.19 -21.42
CA PHE A 351 1.49 21.72 -21.97
C PHE A 351 1.56 20.20 -22.10
N PHE A 352 0.95 19.49 -21.15
CA PHE A 352 0.91 18.02 -21.13
C PHE A 352 -0.49 17.56 -21.52
N TYR A 353 -0.62 17.13 -22.76
CA TYR A 353 -1.84 16.58 -23.31
C TYR A 353 -1.53 15.26 -24.01
N TYR A 354 -2.38 14.26 -23.78
CA TYR A 354 -2.50 13.12 -24.65
C TYR A 354 -3.91 12.57 -24.61
N ASP A 355 -4.26 11.84 -25.66
CA ASP A 355 -5.38 10.92 -25.67
C ASP A 355 -4.93 9.50 -26.06
N ASN A 356 -5.78 8.49 -25.88
CA ASN A 356 -5.53 7.09 -26.24
C ASN A 356 -6.83 6.24 -26.17
N THR A 357 -7.19 5.57 -27.26
CA THR A 357 -8.30 4.60 -27.27
C THR A 357 -7.91 3.30 -26.56
N ASP A 358 -8.86 2.66 -25.89
CA ASP A 358 -8.75 1.39 -25.16
C ASP A 358 -7.73 1.35 -24.00
N SER A 359 -7.06 2.46 -23.66
CA SER A 359 -6.15 2.55 -22.51
C SER A 359 -6.09 3.98 -21.93
N SER A 360 -5.87 4.09 -20.62
CA SER A 360 -5.62 5.39 -19.96
C SER A 360 -4.13 5.75 -19.90
N ASP A 361 -3.25 4.80 -20.24
CA ASP A 361 -1.83 5.05 -20.38
C ASP A 361 -1.55 5.96 -21.58
N MET A 362 -0.50 6.76 -21.47
CA MET A 362 0.01 7.57 -22.59
C MET A 362 0.39 6.68 -23.79
N PRO A 363 0.17 7.11 -25.04
CA PRO A 363 0.67 6.39 -26.22
C PRO A 363 2.19 6.19 -26.13
N GLY A 364 2.63 4.93 -26.06
CA GLY A 364 4.03 4.54 -25.79
C GLY A 364 4.27 3.91 -24.41
N GLY A 365 3.30 4.05 -23.48
CA GLY A 365 3.33 3.51 -22.12
C GLY A 365 3.33 4.62 -21.05
N ALA A 366 2.94 4.26 -19.82
CA ALA A 366 2.98 5.19 -18.69
C ALA A 366 4.40 5.72 -18.41
N LEU A 367 4.48 6.95 -17.88
CA LEU A 367 5.75 7.51 -17.40
C LEU A 367 6.27 6.70 -16.22
N THR A 368 7.59 6.50 -16.17
CA THR A 368 8.26 5.91 -15.00
C THR A 368 8.13 6.82 -13.78
N GLY A 369 8.23 6.25 -12.57
CA GLY A 369 8.18 7.03 -11.33
C GLY A 369 9.21 8.16 -11.26
N SER A 370 10.38 8.02 -11.91
CA SER A 370 11.36 9.09 -12.06
C SER A 370 10.89 10.23 -12.97
N GLN A 371 10.30 9.92 -14.12
CA GLN A 371 9.73 10.92 -15.03
C GLN A 371 8.56 11.66 -14.36
N VAL A 372 7.70 10.96 -13.63
CA VAL A 372 6.63 11.55 -12.82
C VAL A 372 7.19 12.48 -11.74
N ASN A 373 8.26 12.08 -11.05
CA ASN A 373 8.93 12.92 -10.06
C ASN A 373 9.53 14.19 -10.70
N ILE A 374 10.12 14.13 -11.90
CA ILE A 374 10.63 15.32 -12.61
C ILE A 374 9.51 16.33 -12.90
N LEU A 375 8.34 15.87 -13.35
CA LEU A 375 7.17 16.75 -13.56
C LEU A 375 6.68 17.34 -12.23
N GLY A 376 6.56 16.52 -11.19
CA GLY A 376 6.15 16.97 -9.87
C GLY A 376 7.11 18.01 -9.28
N ASP A 377 8.42 17.78 -9.41
CA ASP A 377 9.46 18.66 -8.89
C ASP A 377 9.62 19.94 -9.72
N PHE A 378 9.29 19.91 -11.02
CA PHE A 378 9.12 21.13 -11.83
C PHE A 378 8.02 22.05 -11.29
N VAL A 379 6.86 21.50 -10.89
CA VAL A 379 5.79 22.31 -10.29
C VAL A 379 6.14 22.74 -8.86
N LYS A 380 6.80 21.90 -8.06
CA LYS A 380 7.36 22.32 -6.75
C LYS A 380 8.45 23.39 -6.90
N ALA A 381 9.13 23.46 -8.05
CA ALA A 381 10.10 24.52 -8.36
C ALA A 381 9.48 25.85 -8.80
N GLY A 382 8.16 25.92 -9.04
CA GLY A 382 7.47 27.12 -9.54
C GLY A 382 7.24 27.15 -11.05
N GLY A 383 7.55 26.05 -11.75
CA GLY A 383 7.10 25.78 -13.11
C GLY A 383 5.59 25.54 -13.14
N ASN A 384 4.92 25.93 -14.22
CA ASN A 384 3.48 25.86 -14.36
C ASN A 384 3.07 24.76 -15.35
N MET A 385 1.88 24.17 -15.22
CA MET A 385 1.40 23.16 -16.19
C MET A 385 -0.01 23.44 -16.69
N PHE A 386 -0.23 23.29 -17.99
CA PHE A 386 -1.55 23.02 -18.53
C PHE A 386 -1.64 21.52 -18.82
N ILE A 387 -2.49 20.81 -18.07
CA ILE A 387 -2.71 19.37 -18.20
C ILE A 387 -4.10 19.15 -18.80
N ALA A 388 -4.24 18.28 -19.79
CA ALA A 388 -5.54 18.02 -20.39
C ALA A 388 -5.69 16.62 -20.98
N GLY A 389 -6.91 16.24 -21.32
CA GLY A 389 -7.24 14.88 -21.80
C GLY A 389 -6.94 13.84 -20.73
N LEU A 390 -6.47 12.66 -21.13
CA LEU A 390 -6.10 11.58 -20.22
C LEU A 390 -4.89 11.90 -19.33
N ALA A 391 -4.10 12.92 -19.68
CA ALA A 391 -2.97 13.40 -18.87
C ALA A 391 -3.39 13.93 -17.48
N ASN A 392 -4.68 14.23 -17.26
CA ASN A 392 -5.22 14.59 -15.94
C ASN A 392 -4.90 13.55 -14.84
N THR A 393 -4.73 12.28 -15.20
CA THR A 393 -4.28 11.21 -14.29
C THR A 393 -2.96 11.55 -13.58
N TYR A 394 -2.06 12.29 -14.24
CA TYR A 394 -0.76 12.62 -13.66
C TYR A 394 -0.81 13.65 -12.53
N ILE A 395 -1.94 14.32 -12.29
CA ILE A 395 -2.12 15.21 -11.13
C ILE A 395 -2.10 14.40 -9.82
N ASP A 396 -2.66 13.19 -9.83
CA ASP A 396 -2.52 12.23 -8.73
C ASP A 396 -1.14 11.54 -8.74
N ASN A 397 -0.67 11.06 -9.90
CA ASN A 397 0.62 10.35 -9.98
C ASN A 397 1.79 11.21 -9.45
N MET A 398 1.79 12.52 -9.70
CA MET A 398 2.78 13.47 -9.15
C MET A 398 2.63 13.72 -7.64
N GLY A 399 1.49 13.34 -7.05
CA GLY A 399 1.12 13.57 -5.66
C GLY A 399 0.59 14.99 -5.38
N ARG A 400 0.06 15.71 -6.38
CA ARG A 400 -0.52 17.05 -6.15
C ARG A 400 -1.85 16.97 -5.40
N ILE A 401 -2.58 15.88 -5.58
CA ILE A 401 -3.72 15.44 -4.76
C ILE A 401 -3.59 13.93 -4.51
N PRO A 402 -4.25 13.35 -3.49
CA PRO A 402 -4.24 11.91 -3.21
C PRO A 402 -5.47 11.18 -3.78
N TYR A 403 -6.07 11.70 -4.85
CA TYR A 403 -7.24 11.12 -5.49
C TYR A 403 -7.08 11.08 -7.01
N ASN A 404 -6.98 9.88 -7.58
CA ASN A 404 -7.08 9.66 -9.02
C ASN A 404 -8.43 10.17 -9.58
N PRO A 405 -8.48 10.55 -10.87
CA PRO A 405 -9.74 10.71 -11.59
C PRO A 405 -10.62 9.47 -11.41
N THR A 406 -11.81 9.66 -10.84
CA THR A 406 -12.74 8.57 -10.49
C THR A 406 -13.65 8.17 -11.65
N THR A 407 -13.68 8.96 -12.73
CA THR A 407 -14.32 8.62 -14.00
C THR A 407 -13.32 8.79 -15.13
N ILE A 408 -12.93 7.66 -15.73
CA ILE A 408 -12.03 7.60 -16.88
C ILE A 408 -12.77 6.92 -18.04
N GLY A 409 -12.79 7.58 -19.19
CA GLY A 409 -13.33 7.06 -20.45
C GLY A 409 -12.22 6.94 -21.48
N THR A 410 -12.15 5.80 -22.17
CA THR A 410 -11.14 5.47 -23.20
C THR A 410 -11.78 4.62 -24.32
N GLY A 411 -13.08 4.80 -24.57
CA GLY A 411 -13.84 3.94 -25.48
C GLY A 411 -13.70 4.36 -26.93
N ALA A 412 -13.97 3.45 -27.88
CA ALA A 412 -13.97 3.76 -29.32
C ALA A 412 -15.15 4.66 -29.79
N GLY A 413 -15.62 5.57 -28.93
CA GLY A 413 -16.60 6.60 -29.24
C GLY A 413 -18.02 6.15 -29.60
N THR A 414 -18.87 7.15 -29.85
CA THR A 414 -20.23 6.99 -30.37
C THR A 414 -20.71 8.29 -31.04
N THR A 415 -21.74 8.21 -31.88
CA THR A 415 -22.40 9.41 -32.40
C THR A 415 -23.34 9.99 -31.35
N ASN A 416 -23.24 11.31 -31.10
CA ASN A 416 -24.13 12.07 -30.23
C ASN A 416 -24.56 13.36 -30.95
N ASN A 417 -25.84 13.72 -30.86
CA ASN A 417 -26.41 14.89 -31.55
C ASN A 417 -26.33 16.20 -30.73
N GLU A 418 -25.60 16.21 -29.62
CA GLU A 418 -25.50 17.33 -28.67
C GLU A 418 -24.12 17.97 -28.67
N TYR A 419 -24.11 19.28 -28.43
CA TYR A 419 -22.92 20.10 -28.27
C TYR A 419 -22.30 19.85 -26.91
N TRP A 420 -21.02 19.53 -26.92
CA TRP A 420 -20.26 19.20 -25.72
C TRP A 420 -19.36 20.36 -25.30
N GLY A 421 -19.17 20.52 -23.99
CA GLY A 421 -18.46 21.68 -23.45
C GLY A 421 -18.49 21.78 -21.93
N LEU A 422 -18.05 22.94 -21.44
CA LEU A 422 -17.78 23.19 -20.03
C LEU A 422 -18.84 24.13 -19.43
N ASN A 423 -19.57 23.72 -18.39
CA ASN A 423 -20.38 24.68 -17.63
C ASN A 423 -19.50 25.39 -16.59
N ASN A 424 -19.23 26.66 -16.85
CA ASN A 424 -18.52 27.59 -15.97
C ASN A 424 -19.44 28.63 -15.30
N SER A 425 -20.76 28.55 -15.49
CA SER A 425 -21.69 29.65 -15.18
C SER A 425 -22.57 29.40 -13.95
N VAL A 426 -23.04 28.17 -13.76
CA VAL A 426 -24.01 27.81 -12.71
C VAL A 426 -23.55 26.61 -11.90
N GLY A 427 -24.10 26.46 -10.69
CA GLY A 427 -23.80 25.35 -9.77
C GLY A 427 -22.47 25.44 -9.02
N LYS A 428 -21.58 26.37 -9.40
CA LYS A 428 -20.21 26.46 -8.86
C LYS A 428 -20.14 27.05 -7.45
N PRO A 429 -19.22 26.56 -6.60
CA PRO A 429 -18.95 27.15 -5.28
C PRO A 429 -18.27 28.52 -5.40
N THR A 430 -17.32 28.64 -6.33
CA THR A 430 -16.61 29.88 -6.68
C THR A 430 -17.13 30.40 -8.03
N ASN A 431 -17.36 31.72 -8.14
CA ASN A 431 -17.77 32.32 -9.42
C ASN A 431 -16.56 32.47 -10.36
N VAL A 432 -16.51 31.61 -11.38
CA VAL A 432 -15.41 31.53 -12.36
C VAL A 432 -15.75 32.13 -13.74
N THR A 433 -16.91 32.77 -13.90
CA THR A 433 -17.34 33.36 -15.19
C THR A 433 -16.40 34.45 -15.72
N GLY A 434 -15.63 35.10 -14.85
CA GLY A 434 -14.60 36.08 -15.20
C GLY A 434 -13.17 35.54 -15.19
N HIS A 435 -12.97 34.22 -15.10
CA HIS A 435 -11.64 33.60 -15.07
C HIS A 435 -10.93 33.76 -16.44
N PRO A 436 -9.63 34.09 -16.48
CA PRO A 436 -8.88 34.30 -17.73
C PRO A 436 -9.04 33.18 -18.77
N LEU A 437 -9.18 31.92 -18.32
CA LEU A 437 -9.39 30.73 -19.17
C LEU A 437 -10.52 30.90 -20.19
N PHE A 438 -11.59 31.62 -19.85
CA PHE A 438 -12.78 31.77 -20.68
C PHE A 438 -12.82 33.05 -21.53
N THR A 439 -11.75 33.85 -21.49
CA THR A 439 -11.69 35.14 -22.20
C THR A 439 -11.80 34.97 -23.72
N ASN A 440 -12.58 35.83 -24.38
CA ASN A 440 -12.84 35.80 -25.82
C ASN A 440 -13.51 34.52 -26.38
N ILE A 441 -14.00 33.62 -25.52
CA ILE A 441 -14.82 32.48 -25.95
C ILE A 441 -16.29 32.85 -25.78
N THR A 442 -17.10 32.69 -26.83
CA THR A 442 -18.53 33.03 -26.78
C THR A 442 -19.31 31.87 -26.15
N PRO A 443 -19.93 32.05 -24.97
CA PRO A 443 -20.76 31.00 -24.38
C PRO A 443 -22.08 30.84 -25.15
N THR A 444 -22.66 29.64 -25.12
CA THR A 444 -23.97 29.34 -25.69
C THR A 444 -24.88 28.70 -24.65
N ASN A 445 -26.19 28.76 -24.84
CA ASN A 445 -27.13 27.88 -24.17
C ASN A 445 -27.75 26.85 -25.12
N VAL A 446 -27.47 26.92 -26.43
CA VAL A 446 -27.93 25.96 -27.44
C VAL A 446 -27.18 24.65 -27.26
N ARG A 447 -27.90 23.53 -27.18
CA ARG A 447 -27.33 22.21 -26.91
C ARG A 447 -27.23 21.28 -28.11
N ASN A 448 -27.83 21.63 -29.26
CA ASN A 448 -27.80 20.81 -30.48
C ASN A 448 -28.24 21.60 -31.72
N THR A 449 -28.06 20.98 -32.89
CA THR A 449 -28.48 21.49 -34.21
C THR A 449 -30.00 21.71 -34.35
N ALA A 450 -30.83 21.11 -33.49
CA ALA A 450 -32.26 21.37 -33.44
C ALA A 450 -32.62 22.71 -32.74
N GLY A 451 -31.64 23.41 -32.15
CA GLY A 451 -31.86 24.69 -31.46
C GLY A 451 -32.46 24.53 -30.07
N GLU A 452 -32.42 23.34 -29.47
CA GLU A 452 -32.82 23.15 -28.08
C GLU A 452 -31.85 23.87 -27.14
N THR A 453 -32.31 24.29 -25.96
CA THR A 453 -31.53 25.13 -25.05
C THR A 453 -31.56 24.66 -23.60
N PHE A 454 -30.46 24.89 -22.89
CA PHE A 454 -30.42 24.86 -21.43
C PHE A 454 -30.92 26.19 -20.83
N SER A 455 -31.24 26.18 -19.54
CA SER A 455 -31.58 27.38 -18.77
C SER A 455 -30.34 28.17 -18.29
N TRP A 456 -29.15 27.67 -18.61
CA TRP A 456 -27.84 28.26 -18.31
C TRP A 456 -26.97 28.29 -19.57
N THR A 457 -25.83 28.96 -19.50
CA THR A 457 -24.84 28.96 -20.58
C THR A 457 -23.65 28.07 -20.25
N PHE A 458 -23.02 27.52 -21.28
CA PHE A 458 -21.77 26.77 -21.20
C PHE A 458 -20.80 27.25 -22.29
N ILE A 459 -19.55 26.84 -22.18
CA ILE A 459 -18.49 27.06 -23.18
C ILE A 459 -18.51 25.87 -24.13
N PRO A 460 -18.99 26.00 -25.38
CA PRO A 460 -19.04 24.88 -26.32
C PRO A 460 -17.65 24.63 -26.90
N LEU A 461 -17.25 23.36 -26.95
CA LEU A 461 -15.93 22.94 -27.43
C LEU A 461 -16.01 21.87 -28.53
N LEU A 462 -17.10 21.09 -28.60
CA LEU A 462 -17.23 19.97 -29.54
C LEU A 462 -18.66 19.86 -30.09
N ASP A 463 -18.78 19.90 -31.42
CA ASP A 463 -20.04 19.96 -32.17
C ASP A 463 -20.83 18.64 -32.19
N ASP A 464 -22.02 18.57 -32.79
CA ASP A 464 -22.70 17.29 -33.00
C ASP A 464 -22.00 16.40 -34.04
N GLY A 465 -22.01 15.08 -33.83
CA GLY A 465 -21.23 14.14 -34.66
C GLY A 465 -20.72 12.95 -33.87
N TYR A 466 -19.61 12.37 -34.33
CA TYR A 466 -18.82 11.42 -33.53
C TYR A 466 -18.21 12.12 -32.30
N LYS A 467 -18.05 11.34 -31.22
CA LYS A 467 -17.44 11.75 -29.94
C LYS A 467 -16.64 10.57 -29.44
N GLU A 468 -15.42 10.77 -28.95
CA GLU A 468 -14.65 9.66 -28.36
C GLU A 468 -15.14 9.31 -26.94
N ASP A 469 -15.73 10.28 -26.24
CA ASP A 469 -16.13 10.21 -24.82
C ASP A 469 -14.96 9.94 -23.85
N HIS A 470 -13.77 10.40 -24.25
CA HIS A 470 -12.55 10.30 -23.47
C HIS A 470 -12.52 11.29 -22.30
N ASN A 471 -12.74 10.79 -21.09
CA ASN A 471 -12.78 11.59 -19.87
C ASN A 471 -11.64 11.19 -18.94
N ALA A 472 -11.12 12.14 -18.16
CA ALA A 472 -10.30 11.89 -16.98
C ALA A 472 -10.66 12.94 -15.91
N VAL A 473 -11.77 12.67 -15.21
CA VAL A 473 -12.46 13.64 -14.34
C VAL A 473 -12.76 13.06 -12.96
N TRP A 474 -12.99 13.94 -11.98
CA TRP A 474 -13.30 13.54 -10.60
C TRP A 474 -14.80 13.63 -10.32
N ASP A 475 -15.49 12.50 -10.35
CA ASP A 475 -16.76 12.33 -9.64
C ASP A 475 -16.51 12.43 -8.13
N LEU A 476 -17.10 13.46 -7.52
CA LEU A 476 -16.92 13.81 -6.12
C LEU A 476 -17.54 12.79 -5.17
N GLY A 477 -18.48 11.96 -5.62
CA GLY A 477 -19.07 10.86 -4.86
C GLY A 477 -18.08 9.73 -4.60
N GLY A 478 -17.06 9.58 -5.46
CA GLY A 478 -15.96 8.63 -5.28
C GLY A 478 -14.86 9.08 -4.30
N ILE A 479 -14.87 10.33 -3.83
CA ILE A 479 -13.84 10.87 -2.94
C ILE A 479 -14.20 10.58 -1.46
N PRO A 480 -13.41 9.76 -0.72
CA PRO A 480 -13.80 9.30 0.62
C PRO A 480 -13.85 10.40 1.69
N ASP A 481 -12.99 11.41 1.58
CA ASP A 481 -12.83 12.47 2.59
C ASP A 481 -13.86 13.61 2.46
N LEU A 482 -14.71 13.58 1.44
CA LEU A 482 -15.81 14.53 1.27
C LEU A 482 -17.08 14.01 1.99
N THR A 483 -17.62 14.83 2.89
CA THR A 483 -18.71 14.47 3.80
C THR A 483 -20.08 15.04 3.41
N LEU A 484 -20.12 16.11 2.60
CA LEU A 484 -21.36 16.78 2.20
C LEU A 484 -22.10 16.02 1.09
N PRO A 485 -23.41 16.22 0.88
CA PRO A 485 -24.18 15.43 -0.11
C PRO A 485 -23.57 15.45 -1.51
N HIS A 486 -23.51 14.29 -2.17
CA HIS A 486 -23.08 14.19 -3.58
C HIS A 486 -23.99 15.03 -4.49
N CYS A 487 -23.42 15.51 -5.61
CA CYS A 487 -24.10 16.41 -6.54
C CYS A 487 -24.65 17.67 -5.84
N SER A 488 -23.75 18.39 -5.14
CA SER A 488 -24.11 19.64 -4.48
C SER A 488 -22.96 20.66 -4.46
N THR A 489 -23.30 21.94 -4.66
CA THR A 489 -22.35 23.07 -4.54
C THR A 489 -21.55 23.07 -3.22
N PRO A 490 -22.13 22.73 -2.05
CA PRO A 490 -21.36 22.59 -0.81
C PRO A 490 -20.28 21.49 -0.87
N ARG A 491 -20.54 20.32 -1.48
CA ARG A 491 -19.50 19.28 -1.66
C ARG A 491 -18.41 19.72 -2.65
N GLY A 492 -18.77 20.53 -3.65
CA GLY A 492 -17.78 21.24 -4.49
C GLY A 492 -16.88 22.17 -3.68
N ALA A 493 -17.43 22.97 -2.76
CA ALA A 493 -16.64 23.84 -1.88
C ALA A 493 -15.75 23.06 -0.91
N GLU A 494 -16.20 21.89 -0.44
CA GLU A 494 -15.42 20.96 0.37
C GLU A 494 -14.21 20.41 -0.42
N PHE A 495 -14.39 20.10 -1.71
CA PHE A 495 -13.31 19.69 -2.61
C PHE A 495 -12.31 20.82 -2.91
N GLU A 496 -12.78 22.05 -3.17
CA GLU A 496 -11.91 23.23 -3.32
C GLU A 496 -11.03 23.43 -2.08
N ALA A 497 -11.63 23.34 -0.89
CA ALA A 497 -10.93 23.50 0.39
C ALA A 497 -9.94 22.36 0.69
N LEU A 498 -10.30 21.12 0.35
CA LEU A 498 -9.48 19.91 0.55
C LEU A 498 -8.24 19.88 -0.36
N THR A 499 -8.37 20.35 -1.60
CA THR A 499 -7.32 20.22 -2.63
C THR A 499 -6.56 21.50 -2.95
N HIS A 500 -7.01 22.63 -2.39
CA HIS A 500 -6.53 23.98 -2.73
C HIS A 500 -6.64 24.27 -4.23
N CYS A 501 -7.83 24.00 -4.79
CA CYS A 501 -8.16 24.31 -6.17
C CYS A 501 -9.33 25.31 -6.26
N THR A 502 -9.55 25.82 -7.46
CA THR A 502 -10.82 26.44 -7.87
C THR A 502 -11.41 25.62 -8.99
N ILE A 503 -12.66 25.18 -8.84
CA ILE A 503 -13.38 24.39 -9.83
C ILE A 503 -13.82 25.32 -10.97
N LEU A 504 -13.21 25.15 -12.15
CA LEU A 504 -13.47 25.96 -13.33
C LEU A 504 -14.69 25.46 -14.11
N ALA A 505 -14.96 24.14 -14.11
CA ALA A 505 -16.14 23.58 -14.77
C ALA A 505 -16.60 22.21 -14.23
N ASP A 506 -17.88 21.93 -14.44
CA ASP A 506 -18.48 20.58 -14.55
C ASP A 506 -19.00 20.36 -15.98
N TRP A 507 -19.59 19.19 -16.24
CA TRP A 507 -20.28 18.92 -17.50
C TRP A 507 -21.45 19.90 -17.73
N GLN A 508 -21.56 20.39 -18.96
CA GLN A 508 -22.63 21.28 -19.41
C GLN A 508 -24.05 20.73 -19.24
N PHE A 509 -24.21 19.40 -19.27
CA PHE A 509 -25.50 18.71 -19.15
C PHE A 509 -26.09 18.78 -17.74
N ILE A 510 -25.25 18.67 -16.71
CA ILE A 510 -25.67 18.46 -15.32
C ILE A 510 -24.88 19.41 -14.41
N PRO A 511 -25.37 20.65 -14.21
CA PRO A 511 -24.66 21.71 -13.50
C PRO A 511 -24.81 21.62 -11.97
N ASP A 512 -24.61 20.42 -11.41
CA ASP A 512 -24.93 20.09 -10.01
C ASP A 512 -23.71 19.81 -9.13
N MET A 513 -22.49 19.87 -9.68
CA MET A 513 -21.26 19.47 -9.00
C MET A 513 -21.24 17.99 -8.56
N CYS A 514 -21.80 17.05 -9.35
CA CYS A 514 -21.39 15.65 -9.23
C CYS A 514 -19.90 15.49 -9.58
N VAL A 515 -19.41 16.19 -10.61
CA VAL A 515 -18.10 15.96 -11.26
C VAL A 515 -17.33 17.26 -11.46
N VAL A 516 -16.01 17.22 -11.24
CA VAL A 516 -15.05 18.28 -11.60
C VAL A 516 -14.35 17.90 -12.90
N VAL A 517 -14.58 18.67 -13.96
CA VAL A 517 -14.02 18.40 -15.30
C VAL A 517 -12.92 19.38 -15.69
N ALA A 518 -12.90 20.58 -15.08
CA ALA A 518 -11.79 21.52 -15.18
C ALA A 518 -11.54 22.24 -13.85
N ALA A 519 -10.26 22.54 -13.54
CA ALA A 519 -9.85 23.16 -12.28
C ALA A 519 -8.54 23.98 -12.44
N GLU A 520 -8.38 25.00 -11.59
CA GLU A 520 -7.11 25.66 -11.31
C GLU A 520 -6.58 25.15 -9.97
N TRP A 521 -5.40 24.53 -9.96
CA TRP A 521 -4.73 24.06 -8.75
C TRP A 521 -3.73 25.14 -8.30
N HIS A 522 -4.00 25.73 -7.15
CA HIS A 522 -3.21 26.85 -6.64
C HIS A 522 -1.88 26.39 -6.03
N PRO A 523 -0.88 27.27 -5.93
CA PRO A 523 0.32 27.02 -5.14
C PRO A 523 -0.05 26.73 -3.68
N PHE A 524 0.41 25.61 -3.14
CA PHE A 524 0.14 25.18 -1.78
C PHE A 524 1.23 24.25 -1.22
N GLY A 525 1.67 24.53 0.02
CA GLY A 525 2.68 23.72 0.70
C GLY A 525 4.00 23.72 -0.06
N VAL A 526 4.41 22.56 -0.58
CA VAL A 526 5.61 22.41 -1.43
C VAL A 526 5.38 22.78 -2.89
N TRP A 527 4.13 22.77 -3.36
CA TRP A 527 3.76 23.08 -4.75
C TRP A 527 3.77 24.59 -4.96
N GLN A 528 4.81 25.15 -5.61
CA GLN A 528 4.92 26.60 -5.83
C GLN A 528 4.31 27.06 -7.16
N GLY A 529 4.20 26.15 -8.14
CA GLY A 529 3.58 26.41 -9.43
C GLY A 529 2.06 26.24 -9.43
N LYS A 530 1.42 26.79 -10.46
CA LYS A 530 0.00 26.59 -10.79
C LYS A 530 -0.16 25.44 -11.78
N ILE A 531 -1.29 24.76 -11.71
CA ILE A 531 -1.75 23.85 -12.76
C ILE A 531 -3.15 24.28 -13.22
N ILE A 532 -3.40 24.35 -14.53
CA ILE A 532 -4.75 24.31 -15.10
C ILE A 532 -4.99 22.88 -15.59
N SER A 533 -6.14 22.28 -15.29
CA SER A 533 -6.50 20.94 -15.74
C SER A 533 -7.82 20.93 -16.52
N VAL A 534 -7.91 20.23 -17.65
CA VAL A 534 -9.15 20.02 -18.42
C VAL A 534 -9.24 18.56 -18.88
N GLY A 535 -10.03 17.74 -18.19
CA GLY A 535 -10.20 16.30 -18.48
C GLY A 535 -11.52 15.93 -19.12
N ALA A 536 -12.30 16.91 -19.59
CA ALA A 536 -13.61 16.68 -20.19
C ALA A 536 -13.50 16.12 -21.61
N ALA A 537 -14.31 15.12 -21.97
CA ALA A 537 -14.42 14.61 -23.34
C ALA A 537 -14.90 15.64 -24.39
N SER A 538 -15.27 16.85 -23.98
CA SER A 538 -15.50 17.96 -24.90
C SER A 538 -14.22 18.59 -25.44
N TYR A 539 -13.06 18.31 -24.84
CA TYR A 539 -11.76 18.88 -25.20
C TYR A 539 -11.04 17.92 -26.18
N GLU A 540 -11.56 17.90 -27.41
CA GLU A 540 -11.15 17.07 -28.53
C GLU A 540 -10.52 17.99 -29.60
N TRP A 541 -9.39 17.61 -30.19
CA TRP A 541 -8.61 18.41 -31.15
C TRP A 541 -8.85 18.02 -32.61
N GLU A 542 -9.18 16.76 -32.89
CA GLU A 542 -9.52 16.24 -34.22
C GLU A 542 -10.78 15.38 -34.11
N ILE A 543 -11.88 15.75 -34.77
CA ILE A 543 -13.05 14.86 -34.81
C ILE A 543 -12.74 13.70 -35.74
N ASN A 544 -12.56 12.50 -35.15
CA ASN A 544 -12.11 11.29 -35.84
C ASN A 544 -13.16 10.65 -36.79
N ASP A 545 -14.16 11.41 -37.25
CA ASP A 545 -15.08 11.09 -38.35
C ASP A 545 -14.80 11.85 -39.66
N GLY A 546 -13.87 12.81 -39.67
CA GLY A 546 -13.55 13.64 -40.83
C GLY A 546 -14.53 14.79 -41.10
N GLY A 547 -15.41 15.08 -40.15
CA GLY A 547 -16.24 16.28 -40.09
C GLY A 547 -15.44 17.54 -39.73
N ASN A 548 -16.16 18.62 -39.42
CA ASN A 548 -15.56 19.88 -38.99
C ASN A 548 -16.24 20.36 -37.71
N ASN A 549 -15.51 20.36 -36.60
CA ASN A 549 -15.96 20.93 -35.34
C ASN A 549 -16.23 22.44 -35.50
N GLN A 550 -17.48 22.92 -35.40
CA GLN A 550 -17.74 24.37 -35.44
C GLN A 550 -17.10 25.12 -34.26
N PHE A 551 -16.73 24.40 -33.19
CA PHE A 551 -16.14 24.93 -31.95
C PHE A 551 -14.63 24.69 -31.82
N ASP A 552 -13.93 24.21 -32.86
CA ASP A 552 -12.46 24.02 -32.88
C ASP A 552 -11.69 25.29 -32.42
N ASN A 553 -12.11 26.46 -32.90
CA ASN A 553 -11.52 27.73 -32.48
C ASN A 553 -11.68 28.01 -30.97
N ASN A 554 -12.71 27.48 -30.32
CA ASN A 554 -12.90 27.60 -28.87
C ASN A 554 -11.94 26.69 -28.11
N VAL A 555 -11.67 25.47 -28.60
CA VAL A 555 -10.61 24.59 -28.05
C VAL A 555 -9.27 25.30 -28.10
N LYS A 556 -8.88 25.80 -29.28
CA LYS A 556 -7.63 26.56 -29.48
C LYS A 556 -7.55 27.82 -28.62
N GLN A 557 -8.65 28.56 -28.46
CA GLN A 557 -8.69 29.75 -27.61
C GLN A 557 -8.62 29.41 -26.11
N LEU A 558 -9.27 28.33 -25.66
CA LEU A 558 -9.19 27.83 -24.29
C LEU A 558 -7.74 27.46 -23.94
N THR A 559 -7.08 26.69 -24.82
CA THR A 559 -5.68 26.29 -24.70
C THR A 559 -4.73 27.49 -24.64
N ARG A 560 -4.91 28.47 -25.54
CA ARG A 560 -4.16 29.73 -25.53
C ARG A 560 -4.35 30.50 -24.23
N ASN A 561 -5.58 30.61 -23.74
CA ASN A 561 -5.88 31.30 -22.48
C ASN A 561 -5.24 30.59 -21.28
N ALA A 562 -5.30 29.26 -21.24
CA ALA A 562 -4.69 28.44 -20.18
C ALA A 562 -3.17 28.66 -20.13
N ILE A 563 -2.48 28.52 -21.26
CA ILE A 563 -1.01 28.63 -21.31
C ILE A 563 -0.56 30.08 -21.06
N ASN A 564 -1.22 31.08 -21.63
CA ASN A 564 -0.85 32.48 -21.40
C ASN A 564 -1.04 32.90 -19.94
N TYR A 565 -2.14 32.48 -19.29
CA TYR A 565 -2.36 32.70 -17.85
C TYR A 565 -1.32 32.00 -16.95
N LEU A 566 -0.59 31.02 -17.48
CA LEU A 566 0.50 30.31 -16.81
C LEU A 566 1.90 30.82 -17.21
N LEU A 567 2.01 31.65 -18.25
CA LEU A 567 3.24 32.39 -18.59
C LEU A 567 3.36 33.68 -17.75
N ASP A 568 2.24 34.34 -17.46
CA ASP A 568 2.10 35.50 -16.56
C ASP A 568 2.43 35.19 -15.07
#